data_AF-A0A8J8BF03-F1
#
_entry.id   AF-A0A8J8BF03-F1
#
_cell.length_a   1.000
_cell.length_b   1.000
_cell.length_c   1.000
_cell.angle_alpha   90.00
_cell.angle_beta   90.00
_cell.angle_gamma   90.00
#
_symmetry.space_group_name_H-M   'P 1'
#
loop_
_entity.id
_entity.type
_entity.pdbx_description
1 polymer ?
#
loop_
_entity_poly.entity_id
_entity_poly.type
_entity_poly.pdbx_seq_one_letter_code
_entity_poly.pdbx_strand_id
1 'polypeptide(L)'
;MRDAVPPRPEGRGIPARNPVTGPANTPAAQEAAAGGKSFERLHAELAAKLAAGAEGSRTVELVRAGVHTIGKKIVEEAAEVWMAAEHEDAARTAEEISQLLYHLQVLMFARGVSLDEVYAYL
;
A
#
# COMPACT_ATOMS: atom_id res chain seq x y z
N MET A 1 42.26 1.55 -13.78
CA MET A 1 42.27 0.33 -12.95
C MET A 1 40.86 0.19 -12.41
N ARG A 2 40.02 -0.65 -13.02
CA ARG A 2 38.63 -0.86 -12.59
C ARG A 2 38.63 -2.10 -11.71
N ASP A 3 38.35 -1.93 -10.43
CA ASP A 3 38.28 -3.04 -9.49
C ASP A 3 37.12 -3.97 -9.89
N ALA A 4 37.42 -5.26 -9.95
CA ALA A 4 36.49 -6.29 -10.37
C ALA A 4 35.38 -6.44 -9.32
N VAL A 5 34.12 -6.42 -9.78
CA VAL A 5 32.97 -6.79 -8.95
C VAL A 5 33.06 -8.30 -8.64
N PRO A 6 33.01 -8.73 -7.37
CA PRO A 6 33.08 -10.15 -7.03
C PRO A 6 31.84 -10.90 -7.57
N PRO A 7 31.98 -12.19 -7.93
CA PRO A 7 30.86 -13.00 -8.42
C PRO A 7 29.79 -13.14 -7.32
N ARG A 8 28.52 -13.10 -7.73
CA ARG A 8 27.39 -13.30 -6.81
C ARG A 8 27.45 -14.71 -6.21
N PRO A 9 27.17 -14.88 -4.91
CA PRO A 9 27.06 -16.20 -4.32
C PRO A 9 25.94 -16.99 -5.00
N GLU A 10 26.26 -18.22 -5.41
CA GLU A 10 25.32 -19.15 -6.03
C GLU A 10 24.24 -19.56 -5.01
N GLY A 11 22.98 -19.39 -5.42
CA GLY A 11 21.86 -20.23 -5.02
C GLY A 11 21.54 -20.36 -3.53
N ARG A 12 20.90 -19.34 -2.94
CA ARG A 12 19.89 -19.61 -1.91
C ARG A 12 18.56 -19.70 -2.66
N GLY A 13 18.06 -20.93 -2.86
CA GLY A 13 16.85 -21.19 -3.65
C GLY A 13 15.70 -20.31 -3.19
N ILE A 14 15.10 -19.57 -4.12
CA ILE A 14 13.80 -18.95 -3.89
C ILE A 14 12.84 -20.10 -3.59
N PRO A 15 12.14 -20.13 -2.44
CA PRO A 15 11.15 -21.16 -2.19
C PRO A 15 10.16 -21.20 -3.34
N ALA A 16 9.74 -22.40 -3.74
CA ALA A 16 8.79 -22.60 -4.82
C ALA A 16 7.62 -21.64 -4.64
N ARG A 17 7.30 -20.84 -5.66
CA ARG A 17 6.09 -20.03 -5.69
C ARG A 17 4.93 -20.97 -5.37
N ASN A 18 4.26 -20.76 -4.23
CA ASN A 18 2.96 -21.37 -4.03
C ASN A 18 2.12 -21.01 -5.26
N PRO A 19 1.41 -21.97 -5.88
CA PRO A 19 0.46 -21.62 -6.92
C PRO A 19 -0.50 -20.59 -6.32
N VAL A 20 -0.82 -19.55 -7.10
CA VAL A 20 -1.94 -18.66 -6.79
C VAL A 20 -3.21 -19.50 -6.93
N THR A 21 -3.47 -20.38 -5.98
CA THR A 21 -4.79 -20.91 -5.70
C THR A 21 -5.47 -19.86 -4.85
N GLY A 22 -5.86 -18.76 -5.49
CA GLY A 22 -6.88 -17.90 -4.90
C GLY A 22 -8.13 -18.76 -4.62
N PRO A 23 -8.94 -18.42 -3.60
CA PRO A 23 -10.26 -18.99 -3.52
C PRO A 23 -10.93 -18.82 -4.88
N ALA A 24 -11.52 -19.91 -5.38
CA ALA A 24 -12.15 -19.99 -6.68
C ALA A 24 -12.88 -18.68 -7.03
N ASN A 25 -12.80 -18.27 -8.31
CA ASN A 25 -13.71 -17.29 -8.91
C ASN A 25 -15.15 -17.76 -8.65
N THR A 26 -15.67 -17.38 -7.51
CA THR A 26 -17.00 -17.71 -7.01
C THR A 26 -17.83 -16.44 -7.20
N PRO A 27 -19.09 -16.53 -7.66
CA PRO A 27 -19.94 -15.36 -7.88
C PRO A 27 -19.97 -14.39 -6.67
N ALA A 28 -19.86 -14.92 -5.45
CA ALA A 28 -19.79 -14.14 -4.21
C ALA A 28 -18.55 -13.19 -4.12
N ALA A 29 -17.40 -13.56 -4.67
CA ALA A 29 -16.21 -12.72 -4.70
C ALA A 29 -16.33 -11.57 -5.73
N GLN A 30 -17.09 -11.80 -6.81
CA GLN A 30 -17.41 -10.77 -7.80
C GLN A 30 -18.53 -9.83 -7.33
N GLU A 31 -19.47 -10.30 -6.51
CA GLU A 31 -20.50 -9.46 -5.87
C GLU A 31 -19.92 -8.54 -4.78
N ALA A 32 -18.91 -8.98 -4.03
CA ALA A 32 -18.17 -8.10 -3.11
C ALA A 32 -17.40 -6.99 -3.86
N ALA A 33 -16.89 -7.29 -5.05
CA ALA A 33 -16.17 -6.33 -5.90
C ALA A 33 -17.08 -5.26 -6.52
N ALA A 34 -18.39 -5.53 -6.69
CA ALA A 34 -19.35 -4.55 -7.20
C ALA A 34 -19.68 -3.42 -6.19
N GLY A 35 -19.30 -3.58 -4.92
CA GLY A 35 -19.46 -2.58 -3.85
C GLY A 35 -18.15 -2.14 -3.18
N GLY A 36 -17.00 -2.66 -3.63
CA GLY A 36 -15.69 -2.40 -3.03
C GLY A 36 -15.19 -0.97 -3.27
N LYS A 37 -14.43 -0.41 -2.32
CA LYS A 37 -13.75 0.87 -2.51
C LYS A 37 -12.66 0.70 -3.58
N SER A 38 -12.76 1.42 -4.69
CA SER A 38 -11.65 1.56 -5.63
C SER A 38 -10.58 2.49 -5.05
N PHE A 39 -9.38 2.46 -5.63
CA PHE A 39 -8.28 3.33 -5.23
C PHE A 39 -8.67 4.82 -5.35
N GLU A 40 -9.36 5.19 -6.44
CA GLU A 40 -9.89 6.53 -6.71
C GLU A 40 -11.00 6.91 -5.75
N ARG A 41 -11.89 5.97 -5.41
CA ARG A 41 -12.97 6.21 -4.44
C ARG A 41 -12.41 6.48 -3.05
N LEU A 42 -11.40 5.71 -2.62
CA LEU A 42 -10.69 5.98 -1.37
C LEU A 42 -10.07 7.39 -1.42
N HIS A 43 -9.38 7.74 -2.51
CA HIS A 43 -8.74 9.05 -2.64
C HIS A 43 -9.76 10.19 -2.55
N ALA A 44 -10.91 10.06 -3.24
CA ALA A 44 -12.00 11.03 -3.16
C ALA A 44 -12.58 11.15 -1.74
N GLU A 45 -12.75 10.03 -1.03
CA GLU A 45 -13.19 10.04 0.38
C GLU A 45 -12.18 10.75 1.30
N LEU A 46 -10.88 10.53 1.09
CA LEU A 46 -9.82 11.20 1.86
C LEU A 46 -9.79 12.71 1.58
N ALA A 47 -9.92 13.11 0.31
CA ALA A 47 -10.02 14.51 -0.09
C ALA A 47 -11.23 15.21 0.58
N ALA A 48 -12.39 14.55 0.59
CA ALA A 48 -13.60 15.07 1.24
C ALA A 48 -13.41 15.25 2.76
N LYS A 49 -12.78 14.28 3.43
CA LYS A 49 -12.45 14.38 4.88
C LYS A 49 -11.52 15.56 5.18
N LEU A 50 -10.52 15.77 4.33
CA LEU A 50 -9.57 16.88 4.47
C LEU A 50 -10.26 18.23 4.25
N ALA A 51 -11.09 18.34 3.20
CA ALA A 51 -11.85 19.55 2.91
C ALA A 51 -12.84 19.90 4.04
N ALA A 52 -13.49 18.89 4.63
CA ALA A 52 -14.39 19.08 5.76
C ALA A 52 -13.67 19.44 7.08
N GLY A 53 -12.35 19.26 7.15
CA GLY A 53 -11.58 19.50 8.38
C GLY A 53 -12.05 18.67 9.58
N ALA A 54 -12.64 17.50 9.33
CA ALA A 54 -13.36 16.71 10.33
C ALA A 54 -12.48 16.39 11.56
N GLU A 55 -12.87 16.90 12.73
CA GLU A 55 -12.20 16.61 14.00
C GLU A 55 -12.24 15.11 14.30
N GLY A 56 -11.14 14.58 14.86
CA GLY A 56 -10.96 13.14 15.14
C GLY A 56 -10.71 12.27 13.90
N SER A 57 -10.62 12.87 12.70
CA SER A 57 -10.24 12.13 11.49
C SER A 57 -8.74 11.88 11.49
N ARG A 58 -8.33 10.61 11.63
CA ARG A 58 -6.92 10.17 11.52
C ARG A 58 -6.22 10.73 10.28
N THR A 59 -6.93 10.83 9.15
CA THR A 59 -6.40 11.42 7.92
C THR A 59 -6.04 12.90 8.09
N VAL A 60 -6.93 13.69 8.71
CA VAL A 60 -6.71 15.12 8.96
C VAL A 60 -5.53 15.30 9.93
N GLU A 61 -5.49 14.48 10.98
CA GLU A 61 -4.41 14.49 11.97
C GLU A 61 -3.05 14.15 11.35
N LEU A 62 -2.97 13.11 10.52
CA LEU A 62 -1.74 12.71 9.84
C LEU A 62 -1.23 13.79 8.89
N VAL A 63 -2.12 14.41 8.08
CA VAL A 63 -1.73 15.51 7.19
C VAL A 63 -1.23 16.71 8.00
N ARG A 64 -1.89 17.06 9.11
CA ARG A 64 -1.44 18.13 10.03
C ARG A 64 -0.10 17.79 10.70
N ALA A 65 0.14 16.52 11.02
CA ALA A 65 1.40 16.04 11.60
C ALA A 65 2.56 16.03 10.60
N GLY A 66 2.26 16.13 9.30
CA GLY A 66 3.23 16.36 8.24
C GLY A 66 3.98 15.12 7.75
N VAL A 67 4.82 15.36 6.74
CA VAL A 67 5.49 14.34 5.92
C VAL A 67 6.31 13.35 6.75
N HIS A 68 7.01 13.81 7.79
CA HIS A 68 7.86 12.93 8.61
C HIS A 68 7.06 11.83 9.33
N THR A 69 5.92 12.20 9.90
CA THR A 69 5.03 11.27 10.62
C THR A 69 4.43 10.26 9.66
N ILE A 70 3.95 10.72 8.50
CA ILE A 70 3.39 9.85 7.46
C ILE A 70 4.47 8.91 6.90
N GLY A 71 5.68 9.43 6.66
CA GLY A 71 6.81 8.66 6.13
C GLY A 71 7.23 7.51 7.06
N LYS A 72 7.21 7.72 8.38
CA LYS A 72 7.44 6.64 9.35
C LYS A 72 6.42 5.51 9.20
N LYS A 73 5.13 5.85 9.08
CA LYS A 73 4.08 4.87 8.86
C LYS A 73 4.27 4.13 7.54
N ILE A 74 4.60 4.80 6.45
CA ILE A 74 4.87 4.14 5.16
C ILE A 74 5.99 3.08 5.29
N VAL A 75 7.07 3.40 6.00
CA VAL A 75 8.18 2.46 6.22
C VAL A 75 7.75 1.28 7.09
N GLU A 76 6.97 1.54 8.14
CA GLU A 76 6.41 0.50 9.03
C GLU A 76 5.50 -0.45 8.26
N GLU A 77 4.49 0.06 7.56
CA GLU A 77 3.56 -0.77 6.78
C GLU A 77 4.28 -1.52 5.64
N ALA A 78 5.29 -0.92 5.02
CA ALA A 78 6.08 -1.62 3.99
C ALA A 78 6.86 -2.80 4.56
N ALA A 79 7.39 -2.68 5.79
CA ALA A 79 8.02 -3.79 6.49
C ALA A 79 6.98 -4.86 6.85
N GLU A 80 5.81 -4.46 7.35
CA GLU A 80 4.71 -5.38 7.70
C GLU A 80 4.16 -6.13 6.48
N VAL A 81 4.01 -5.46 5.32
CA VAL A 81 3.66 -6.09 4.05
C VAL A 81 4.64 -7.19 3.69
N TRP A 82 5.94 -6.91 3.78
CA TRP A 82 6.96 -7.92 3.47
C TRP A 82 6.91 -9.09 4.44
N MET A 83 6.83 -8.81 5.75
CA MET A 83 6.76 -9.85 6.77
C MET A 83 5.50 -10.71 6.62
N ALA A 84 4.34 -10.10 6.38
CA ALA A 84 3.10 -10.81 6.15
C ALA A 84 3.15 -11.68 4.89
N ALA A 85 3.73 -11.17 3.81
CA ALA A 85 3.88 -11.94 2.56
C ALA A 85 4.80 -13.16 2.70
N GLU A 86 5.79 -13.13 3.59
CA GLU A 86 6.71 -14.24 3.84
C GLU A 86 6.20 -15.25 4.87
N HIS A 87 5.38 -14.80 5.84
CA HIS A 87 5.14 -15.57 7.06
C HIS A 87 3.67 -15.70 7.47
N GLU A 88 2.77 -14.95 6.85
CA GLU A 88 1.35 -14.92 7.21
C GLU A 88 0.47 -15.35 6.03
N ASP A 89 -0.85 -15.35 6.24
CA ASP A 89 -1.80 -15.69 5.19
C ASP A 89 -2.12 -14.53 4.23
N ALA A 90 -2.90 -14.86 3.18
CA ALA A 90 -3.31 -13.89 2.18
C ALA A 90 -4.20 -12.77 2.76
N ALA A 91 -4.95 -13.03 3.83
CA ALA A 91 -5.82 -12.03 4.43
C ALA A 91 -5.01 -10.98 5.20
N ARG A 92 -4.03 -11.41 6.01
CA ARG A 92 -3.08 -10.50 6.67
C ARG A 92 -2.25 -9.71 5.66
N THR A 93 -1.76 -10.37 4.62
CA THR A 93 -1.00 -9.68 3.56
C THR A 93 -1.86 -8.60 2.88
N ALA A 94 -3.12 -8.90 2.56
CA ALA A 94 -4.03 -7.93 1.96
C ALA A 94 -4.33 -6.74 2.91
N GLU A 95 -4.44 -7.01 4.21
CA GLU A 95 -4.62 -5.98 5.23
C GLU A 95 -3.44 -4.99 5.24
N GLU A 96 -2.20 -5.46 5.32
CA GLU A 96 -1.03 -4.55 5.35
C GLU A 96 -0.86 -3.80 4.03
N ILE A 97 -1.15 -4.43 2.89
CA ILE A 97 -1.14 -3.72 1.60
C ILE A 97 -2.18 -2.60 1.61
N SER A 98 -3.37 -2.83 2.18
CA SER A 98 -4.40 -1.80 2.28
C SER A 98 -3.97 -0.62 3.15
N GLN A 99 -3.26 -0.88 4.26
CA GLN A 99 -2.72 0.16 5.13
C GLN A 99 -1.61 0.96 4.45
N LEU A 100 -0.73 0.28 3.71
CA LEU A 100 0.32 0.93 2.92
C LEU A 100 -0.28 1.86 1.85
N LEU A 101 -1.26 1.37 1.08
CA LEU A 101 -1.95 2.17 0.06
C LEU A 101 -2.66 3.40 0.67
N TYR A 102 -3.28 3.24 1.85
CA TYR A 102 -3.86 4.36 2.59
C TYR A 102 -2.80 5.43 2.92
N HIS A 103 -1.68 5.05 3.53
CA HIS A 103 -0.66 6.03 3.94
C HIS A 103 0.04 6.68 2.73
N LEU A 104 0.19 5.98 1.60
CA LEU A 104 0.66 6.56 0.35
C LEU A 104 -0.29 7.65 -0.16
N GLN A 105 -1.61 7.41 -0.17
CA GLN A 105 -2.58 8.44 -0.55
C GLN A 105 -2.59 9.62 0.44
N VAL A 106 -2.42 9.38 1.75
CA VAL A 106 -2.28 10.47 2.74
C VAL A 106 -1.03 11.32 2.47
N LEU A 107 0.09 10.70 2.10
CA LEU A 107 1.31 11.41 1.73
C LEU A 107 1.10 12.30 0.49
N MET A 108 0.33 11.84 -0.49
CA MET A 108 -0.01 12.62 -1.68
C MET A 108 -0.64 13.97 -1.28
N PHE A 109 -1.62 13.98 -0.39
CA PHE A 109 -2.23 15.21 0.12
C PHE A 109 -1.24 16.09 0.89
N ALA A 110 -0.40 15.51 1.75
CA ALA A 110 0.61 16.25 2.50
C ALA A 110 1.70 16.89 1.60
N ARG A 111 1.89 16.36 0.39
CA ARG A 111 2.85 16.85 -0.60
C ARG A 111 2.23 17.66 -1.74
N GLY A 112 0.90 17.72 -1.83
CA GLY A 112 0.20 18.35 -2.94
C GLY A 112 0.36 17.60 -4.27
N VAL A 113 0.51 16.27 -4.24
CA VAL A 113 0.61 15.41 -5.43
C VAL A 113 -0.76 14.84 -5.76
N SER A 114 -1.18 14.93 -7.02
CA SER A 114 -2.44 14.37 -7.52
C SER A 114 -2.32 12.91 -7.97
N LEU A 115 -3.45 12.21 -8.08
CA LEU A 115 -3.49 10.87 -8.67
C LEU A 115 -2.97 10.85 -10.11
N ASP A 116 -3.35 11.85 -10.91
CA ASP A 116 -2.92 11.95 -12.31
C ASP A 116 -1.40 12.08 -12.43
N GLU A 117 -0.76 12.85 -11.54
CA GLU A 117 0.70 12.95 -11.48
C GLU A 117 1.37 11.62 -11.10
N VAL A 118 0.74 10.79 -10.27
CA VAL A 118 1.25 9.44 -9.97
C VAL A 118 1.05 8.50 -11.15
N TYR A 119 -0.14 8.52 -11.76
CA TYR A 119 -0.50 7.65 -12.89
C TYR A 119 0.33 7.95 -14.15
N ALA A 120 0.87 9.16 -14.30
CA ALA A 120 1.79 9.50 -15.38
C ALA A 120 3.08 8.66 -15.39
N TYR A 121 3.40 7.92 -14.32
CA TYR A 121 4.59 7.07 -14.21
C TYR A 121 4.31 5.56 -14.20
N LEU A 122 3.06 5.14 -14.41
CA LEU A 122 2.65 3.72 -14.47
C LEU A 122 2.49 3.25 -15.92
#